data_AF-U1N4I1-F1
#
_entry.id   AF-U1N4I1-F1
#
_cell.length_a   1.000
_cell.length_b   1.000
_cell.length_c   1.000
_cell.angle_alpha   90.00
_cell.angle_beta   90.00
_cell.angle_gamma   90.00
#
_symmetry.space_group_name_H-M   'P 1'
#
loop_
_entity.id
_entity.type
_entity.pdbx_description
1 polymer ?
#
loop_
_entity_poly.entity_id
_entity_poly.type
_entity_poly.pdbx_seq_one_letter_code
_entity_poly.pdbx_strand_id
1 'polypeptide(L)'
;MSVVHMVSVESFRQSNESTRLFYTVVLIPFFLGFLHHIDHVVRGNHVGWPLTPAVTPFTFSLAVYPLALFGFCLMYVTDRTIITYWLGFFGFTSVLVTYTHTFIEPPRDIINPHASPLVGYLALVLAIALSASLIWGLIYSLNRWRTNRMEH
;
A
#
# COMPACT_ATOMS: atom_id res chain seq x y z
N MET A 1 28.82 -4.20 33.91
CA MET A 1 28.40 -4.12 32.50
C MET A 1 27.95 -2.70 32.23
N SER A 2 28.66 -1.98 31.37
CA SER A 2 28.65 -0.51 31.25
C SER A 2 27.46 0.02 30.45
N VAL A 3 26.91 1.17 30.86
CA VAL A 3 25.80 1.93 30.25
C VAL A 3 25.96 2.10 28.73
N VAL A 4 27.19 2.19 28.23
CA VAL A 4 27.50 2.31 26.79
C VAL A 4 27.02 1.10 25.98
N HIS A 5 27.13 -0.11 26.54
CA HIS A 5 26.66 -1.33 25.87
C HIS A 5 25.13 -1.39 25.81
N MET A 6 24.45 -0.86 26.85
CA MET A 6 22.99 -0.84 26.93
C MET A 6 22.38 0.14 25.91
N VAL A 7 22.93 1.36 25.82
CA VAL A 7 22.52 2.37 24.83
C VAL A 7 22.71 1.88 23.39
N SER A 8 23.80 1.16 23.11
CA SER A 8 24.05 0.58 21.78
C SER A 8 23.02 -0.49 21.41
N VAL A 9 22.66 -1.36 22.35
CA VAL A 9 21.67 -2.44 22.11
C VAL A 9 20.26 -1.89 21.92
N GLU A 10 19.85 -0.90 22.72
CA GLU A 10 18.54 -0.25 22.59
C GLU A 10 18.42 0.53 21.28
N SER A 11 19.43 1.31 20.92
CA SER A 11 19.47 2.06 19.65
C SER A 11 19.41 1.12 18.43
N PHE A 12 20.19 0.04 18.44
CA PHE A 12 20.19 -0.96 17.37
C PHE A 12 18.84 -1.70 17.27
N ARG A 13 18.21 -2.00 18.41
CA ARG A 13 16.88 -2.61 18.42
C ARG A 13 15.82 -1.66 17.85
N GLN A 14 15.85 -0.40 18.26
CA GLN A 14 14.92 0.63 17.79
C GLN A 14 15.06 0.89 16.28
N SER A 15 16.28 0.92 15.75
CA SER A 15 16.51 1.05 14.30
C SER A 15 15.96 -0.15 13.53
N ASN A 16 16.22 -1.37 14.01
CA ASN A 16 15.73 -2.59 13.37
C ASN A 16 14.21 -2.72 13.41
N GLU A 17 13.57 -2.38 14.54
CA GLU A 17 12.11 -2.37 14.65
C GLU A 17 11.50 -1.32 13.73
N SER A 18 12.10 -0.13 13.62
CA SER A 18 11.65 0.93 12.69
C SER A 18 11.76 0.50 11.23
N THR A 19 12.88 -0.13 10.85
CA THR A 19 13.09 -0.65 9.49
C THR A 19 12.13 -1.78 9.16
N ARG A 20 11.95 -2.74 10.07
CA ARG A 20 10.99 -3.84 9.89
C ARG A 20 9.57 -3.30 9.75
N LEU A 21 9.17 -2.38 10.61
CA LEU A 21 7.86 -1.76 10.56
C LEU A 21 7.63 -1.03 9.22
N PHE A 22 8.63 -0.28 8.75
CA PHE A 22 8.56 0.37 7.45
C PHE A 22 8.32 -0.64 6.32
N TYR A 23 9.11 -1.73 6.26
CA TYR A 23 8.90 -2.77 5.24
C TYR A 23 7.53 -3.43 5.37
N THR A 24 7.04 -3.69 6.57
CA THR A 24 5.69 -4.21 6.78
C THR A 24 4.62 -3.25 6.24
N VAL A 25 4.77 -1.95 6.51
CA VAL A 25 3.88 -0.89 6.02
C VAL A 25 3.83 -0.82 4.49
N VAL A 26 4.92 -1.13 3.80
CA VAL A 26 4.96 -1.10 2.33
C VAL A 26 4.56 -2.43 1.71
N LEU A 27 5.07 -3.55 2.22
CA LEU A 27 4.89 -4.86 1.59
C LEU A 27 3.48 -5.41 1.75
N ILE A 28 2.80 -5.18 2.88
CA ILE A 28 1.41 -5.62 3.07
C ILE A 28 0.48 -5.04 1.99
N PRO A 29 0.35 -3.71 1.83
CA PRO A 29 -0.51 -3.14 0.79
C PRO A 29 -0.05 -3.53 -0.62
N PHE A 30 1.26 -3.71 -0.84
CA PHE A 30 1.77 -4.17 -2.14
C PHE A 30 1.20 -5.55 -2.52
N PHE A 31 1.29 -6.52 -1.62
CA PHE A 31 0.78 -7.87 -1.89
C PHE A 31 -0.75 -7.90 -1.93
N LEU A 32 -1.43 -7.17 -1.05
CA LEU A 32 -2.90 -7.04 -1.10
C LEU A 32 -3.35 -6.40 -2.42
N GLY A 33 -2.64 -5.36 -2.89
CA GLY A 33 -2.89 -4.71 -4.18
C GLY A 33 -2.65 -5.64 -5.37
N PHE A 34 -1.62 -6.49 -5.29
CA PHE A 34 -1.38 -7.54 -6.27
C PHE A 34 -2.49 -8.58 -6.33
N LEU A 35 -2.87 -9.14 -5.18
CA LEU A 35 -3.98 -10.08 -5.12
C LEU A 35 -5.29 -9.43 -5.58
N HIS A 36 -5.51 -8.16 -5.25
CA HIS A 36 -6.70 -7.42 -5.69
C HIS A 36 -6.72 -7.22 -7.21
N HIS A 37 -5.59 -6.89 -7.85
CA HIS A 37 -5.54 -6.86 -9.32
C HIS A 37 -5.73 -8.25 -9.94
N ILE A 38 -5.23 -9.33 -9.33
CA ILE A 38 -5.56 -10.70 -9.78
C ILE A 38 -7.06 -10.94 -9.71
N ASP A 39 -7.72 -10.53 -8.62
CA ASP A 39 -9.17 -10.64 -8.48
C ASP A 39 -9.89 -9.97 -9.65
N HIS A 40 -9.55 -8.72 -9.99
CA HIS A 40 -10.03 -8.02 -11.19
C HIS A 40 -9.90 -8.87 -12.45
N VAL A 41 -8.73 -9.45 -12.70
CA VAL A 41 -8.48 -10.29 -13.88
C VAL A 41 -9.37 -11.54 -13.88
N VAL A 42 -9.50 -12.21 -12.73
CA VAL A 42 -10.29 -13.45 -12.58
C VAL A 42 -11.78 -13.19 -12.75
N ARG A 43 -12.31 -12.11 -12.15
CA ARG A 43 -13.74 -11.76 -12.25
C ARG A 43 -14.11 -11.16 -13.61
N GLY A 44 -13.14 -10.63 -14.34
CA GLY A 44 -13.30 -10.19 -15.74
C GLY A 44 -14.10 -8.90 -15.93
N ASN A 45 -14.55 -8.22 -14.88
CA ASN A 45 -15.15 -6.89 -14.95
C ASN A 45 -14.21 -5.80 -14.42
N HIS A 46 -14.39 -4.60 -14.96
CA HIS A 46 -13.56 -3.40 -14.71
C HIS A 46 -12.06 -3.51 -14.99
N VAL A 47 -11.62 -4.62 -15.58
CA VAL A 47 -10.30 -4.78 -16.18
C VAL A 47 -10.13 -3.84 -17.37
N GLY A 48 -8.95 -3.25 -17.48
CA GLY A 48 -8.55 -2.40 -18.61
C GLY A 48 -7.28 -2.89 -19.29
N TRP A 49 -6.67 -1.99 -20.05
CA TRP A 49 -5.34 -2.15 -20.60
C TRP A 49 -4.33 -2.52 -19.50
N PRO A 50 -3.40 -3.47 -19.75
CA PRO A 50 -3.06 -4.07 -21.05
C PRO A 50 -3.87 -5.32 -21.44
N LEU A 51 -4.85 -5.73 -20.63
CA LEU A 51 -5.60 -6.97 -20.89
C LEU A 51 -6.78 -6.78 -21.85
N THR A 52 -7.37 -5.57 -21.84
CA THR A 52 -8.37 -5.15 -22.82
C THR A 52 -7.93 -3.85 -23.51
N PRO A 53 -8.51 -3.46 -24.66
CA PRO A 53 -8.21 -2.18 -25.28
C PRO A 53 -8.71 -0.95 -24.50
N ALA A 54 -9.57 -1.16 -23.48
CA ALA A 54 -10.18 -0.07 -22.74
C ALA A 54 -9.23 0.50 -21.69
N VAL A 55 -9.16 1.83 -21.59
CA VAL A 55 -8.46 2.50 -20.48
C VAL A 55 -9.45 2.71 -19.35
N THR A 56 -9.23 2.02 -18.23
CA THR A 56 -10.13 2.03 -17.06
C THR A 56 -9.35 2.43 -15.80
N PRO A 57 -10.01 2.61 -14.63
CA PRO A 57 -9.30 2.80 -13.36
C PRO A 57 -8.27 1.71 -13.08
N PHE A 58 -8.52 0.47 -13.49
CA PHE A 58 -7.54 -0.63 -13.44
C PHE A 58 -6.25 -0.29 -14.19
N THR A 59 -6.33 0.31 -15.38
CA THR A 59 -5.15 0.69 -16.15
C THR A 59 -4.26 1.69 -15.40
N PHE A 60 -4.89 2.72 -14.82
CA PHE A 60 -4.15 3.72 -14.05
C PHE A 60 -3.63 3.16 -12.73
N SER A 61 -4.36 2.26 -12.07
CA SER A 61 -3.92 1.65 -10.82
C SER A 61 -2.71 0.74 -11.00
N LEU A 62 -2.41 0.22 -12.19
CA LEU A 62 -1.15 -0.49 -12.44
C LEU A 62 0.09 0.39 -12.24
N ALA A 63 -0.03 1.72 -12.28
CA ALA A 63 1.07 2.63 -11.99
C ALA A 63 1.60 2.54 -10.55
N VAL A 64 0.83 1.95 -9.61
CA VAL A 64 1.28 1.77 -8.23
C VAL A 64 2.53 0.88 -8.14
N TYR A 65 2.72 -0.06 -9.07
CA TYR A 65 3.88 -0.96 -9.07
C TYR A 65 5.20 -0.24 -9.43
N PRO A 66 5.32 0.44 -10.59
CA PRO A 66 6.53 1.19 -10.90
C PRO A 66 6.76 2.34 -9.92
N LEU A 67 5.71 2.95 -9.36
CA LEU A 67 5.85 3.96 -8.32
C LEU A 67 6.44 3.33 -7.03
N ALA A 68 5.88 2.24 -6.51
CA ALA A 68 6.43 1.57 -5.34
C ALA A 68 7.90 1.15 -5.55
N LEU A 69 8.22 0.61 -6.73
CA LEU A 69 9.60 0.29 -7.12
C LEU A 69 10.50 1.53 -7.11
N PHE A 70 10.03 2.65 -7.67
CA PHE A 70 10.76 3.91 -7.65
C PHE A 70 11.04 4.38 -6.22
N GLY A 71 10.08 4.25 -5.31
CA GLY A 71 10.28 4.52 -3.87
C GLY A 71 11.41 3.68 -3.26
N PHE A 72 11.45 2.38 -3.57
CA PHE A 72 12.56 1.51 -3.14
C PHE A 72 13.90 1.88 -3.79
N CYS A 73 13.91 2.24 -5.08
CA CYS A 73 15.12 2.70 -5.76
C CYS A 73 15.67 4.00 -5.14
N LEU A 74 14.79 4.96 -4.80
CA LEU A 74 15.19 6.16 -4.08
C LEU A 74 15.84 5.83 -2.74
N MET A 75 15.28 4.87 -1.99
CA MET A 75 15.87 4.42 -0.73
C MET A 75 17.24 3.78 -0.94
N TYR A 76 17.37 2.93 -1.95
CA TYR A 76 18.62 2.25 -2.28
C TYR A 76 19.73 3.23 -2.69
N VAL A 77 19.42 4.27 -3.46
CA VAL A 77 20.42 5.23 -3.96
C VAL A 77 20.80 6.27 -2.90
N THR A 78 19.90 6.58 -1.97
CA THR A 78 20.13 7.63 -0.95
C THR A 78 20.50 7.10 0.43
N ASP A 79 20.45 5.78 0.63
CA ASP A 79 20.53 5.10 1.94
C ASP A 79 19.55 5.69 2.99
N ARG A 80 18.44 6.26 2.52
CA ARG A 80 17.48 6.99 3.37
C ARG A 80 16.04 6.70 2.97
N THR A 81 15.18 6.57 3.97
CA THR A 81 13.72 6.55 3.73
C THR A 81 13.20 7.97 3.52
N ILE A 82 12.88 8.32 2.28
CA ILE A 82 12.30 9.62 1.93
C ILE A 82 10.82 9.65 2.34
N ILE A 83 10.56 10.03 3.60
CA ILE A 83 9.20 9.95 4.19
C ILE A 83 8.16 10.78 3.42
N THR A 84 8.54 11.93 2.86
CA THR A 84 7.62 12.78 2.08
C THR A 84 7.15 12.09 0.79
N TYR A 85 8.01 11.29 0.16
CA TYR A 85 7.64 10.48 -1.00
C TYR A 85 6.58 9.44 -0.61
N TRP A 86 6.85 8.67 0.45
CA TRP A 86 5.93 7.63 0.93
C TRP A 86 4.62 8.21 1.45
N LEU A 87 4.65 9.39 2.08
CA LEU A 87 3.45 10.12 2.48
C LEU A 87 2.56 10.45 1.28
N GLY A 88 3.14 10.98 0.21
CA GLY A 88 2.43 11.25 -1.04
C GLY A 88 1.91 9.98 -1.71
N PHE A 89 2.73 8.93 -1.77
CA PHE A 89 2.36 7.63 -2.33
C PHE A 89 1.15 7.01 -1.61
N PHE A 90 1.19 6.88 -0.29
CA PHE A 90 0.08 6.33 0.49
C PHE A 90 -1.15 7.24 0.48
N GLY A 91 -0.95 8.57 0.52
CA GLY A 91 -2.04 9.52 0.41
C GLY A 91 -2.80 9.39 -0.92
N PHE A 92 -2.07 9.37 -2.04
CA PHE A 92 -2.66 9.23 -3.36
C PHE A 92 -3.36 7.87 -3.55
N THR A 93 -2.68 6.77 -3.21
CA THR A 93 -3.20 5.42 -3.43
C THR A 93 -4.39 5.08 -2.52
N SER A 94 -4.39 5.53 -1.26
CA SER A 94 -5.53 5.34 -0.37
C SER A 94 -6.79 6.05 -0.89
N VAL A 95 -6.65 7.28 -1.38
CA VAL A 95 -7.76 8.03 -2.00
C VAL A 95 -8.24 7.33 -3.26
N LEU A 96 -7.32 6.93 -4.15
CA LEU A 96 -7.66 6.25 -5.40
C LEU A 96 -8.48 4.97 -5.16
N VAL A 97 -7.98 4.06 -4.31
CA VAL A 97 -8.64 2.77 -4.05
C VAL A 97 -9.98 2.97 -3.34
N THR A 98 -10.02 3.82 -2.31
CA THR A 98 -11.26 4.06 -1.53
C THR A 98 -12.33 4.72 -2.40
N TYR A 99 -11.95 5.71 -3.22
CA TYR A 99 -12.87 6.40 -4.11
C TYR A 99 -13.44 5.45 -5.16
N THR A 100 -12.59 4.68 -5.84
CA THR A 100 -13.01 3.72 -6.86
C THR A 100 -14.02 2.73 -6.29
N HIS A 101 -13.75 2.09 -5.15
CA HIS A 101 -14.64 1.07 -4.60
C HIS A 101 -15.86 1.59 -3.83
N THR A 102 -15.97 2.91 -3.70
CA THR A 102 -17.17 3.54 -3.15
C THR A 102 -18.09 4.05 -4.26
N PHE A 103 -17.52 4.65 -5.31
CA PHE A 103 -18.29 5.43 -6.28
C PHE A 103 -18.27 4.88 -7.72
N ILE A 104 -17.21 4.17 -8.12
CA ILE A 104 -17.07 3.65 -9.48
C ILE A 104 -17.41 2.15 -9.52
N GLU A 105 -16.86 1.39 -8.59
CA GLU A 105 -17.01 -0.06 -8.47
C GLU A 105 -17.54 -0.44 -7.08
N PRO A 106 -18.81 -0.14 -6.79
CA PRO A 106 -19.42 -0.41 -5.48
C PRO A 106 -19.33 -1.90 -5.11
N PRO A 107 -19.47 -2.25 -3.81
CA PRO A 107 -19.29 -3.62 -3.32
C PRO A 107 -20.06 -4.71 -4.08
N ARG A 108 -21.25 -4.40 -4.59
CA ARG A 108 -22.04 -5.32 -5.41
C ARG A 108 -21.34 -5.73 -6.72
N ASP A 109 -20.55 -4.85 -7.30
CA ASP A 109 -19.82 -5.11 -8.55
C ASP A 109 -18.54 -5.92 -8.31
N ILE A 110 -18.10 -6.01 -7.04
CA ILE A 110 -17.04 -6.92 -6.58
C ILE A 110 -17.65 -8.29 -6.31
N ILE A 111 -18.78 -8.36 -5.59
CA ILE A 111 -19.35 -9.65 -5.13
C ILE A 111 -20.03 -10.43 -6.26
N ASN A 112 -20.94 -9.78 -6.99
CA ASN A 112 -21.88 -10.46 -7.89
C ASN A 112 -21.25 -11.18 -9.10
N PRO A 113 -20.12 -10.73 -9.68
CA PRO A 113 -19.53 -11.42 -10.83
C PRO A 113 -18.99 -12.82 -10.53
N HIS A 114 -18.73 -13.14 -9.26
CA HIS A 114 -18.24 -14.46 -8.90
C HIS A 114 -19.38 -15.48 -8.86
N ALA A 115 -19.13 -16.67 -9.42
CA ALA A 115 -20.09 -17.79 -9.38
C ALA A 115 -20.39 -18.27 -7.94
N SER A 116 -19.45 -18.07 -7.01
CA SER A 116 -19.61 -18.39 -5.60
C SER A 116 -19.70 -17.11 -4.77
N PRO A 117 -20.80 -16.90 -4.00
CA PRO A 117 -20.93 -15.75 -3.11
C PRO A 117 -19.78 -15.64 -2.11
N LEU A 118 -19.25 -16.77 -1.62
CA LEU A 118 -18.12 -16.78 -0.69
C LEU A 118 -16.87 -16.14 -1.32
N VAL A 119 -16.59 -16.43 -2.58
CA VAL A 119 -15.45 -15.84 -3.29
C VAL A 119 -15.65 -14.32 -3.45
N GLY A 120 -16.87 -13.89 -3.79
CA GLY A 120 -17.19 -12.47 -3.87
C GLY A 120 -17.01 -11.71 -2.54
N TYR A 121 -17.40 -12.31 -1.41
CA TYR A 121 -17.14 -11.72 -0.10
C TYR A 121 -15.65 -11.70 0.26
N LEU A 122 -14.88 -12.73 -0.10
CA LEU A 122 -13.43 -12.74 0.09
C LEU A 122 -12.74 -11.65 -0.74
N ALA A 123 -13.18 -11.42 -1.97
CA ALA A 123 -12.71 -10.33 -2.83
C ALA A 123 -13.02 -8.96 -2.21
N LEU A 124 -14.23 -8.77 -1.65
CA LEU A 124 -14.57 -7.55 -0.93
C LEU A 124 -13.70 -7.34 0.31
N VAL A 125 -13.49 -8.39 1.12
CA VAL A 125 -12.61 -8.32 2.30
C VAL A 125 -11.18 -7.97 1.90
N LEU A 126 -10.68 -8.52 0.80
CA LEU A 126 -9.38 -8.17 0.24
C LEU A 126 -9.29 -6.68 -0.14
N ALA A 127 -10.30 -6.13 -0.81
CA ALA A 127 -10.36 -4.71 -1.16
C ALA A 127 -10.42 -3.79 0.07
N ILE A 128 -11.17 -4.19 1.11
CA ILE A 128 -11.24 -3.47 2.40
C ILE A 128 -9.88 -3.53 3.11
N ALA A 129 -9.26 -4.70 3.18
CA ALA A 129 -7.95 -4.89 3.80
C ALA A 129 -6.87 -4.05 3.09
N LEU A 130 -6.90 -4.02 1.75
CA LEU A 130 -6.03 -3.16 0.95
C LEU A 130 -6.23 -1.69 1.34
N SER A 131 -7.47 -1.19 1.30
CA SER A 131 -7.79 0.20 1.67
C SER A 131 -7.31 0.54 3.07
N ALA A 132 -7.59 -0.31 4.05
CA ALA A 132 -7.17 -0.13 5.44
C ALA A 132 -5.64 -0.11 5.58
N SER A 133 -4.92 -0.99 4.88
CA SER A 133 -3.45 -1.03 4.92
C SER A 133 -2.80 0.20 4.29
N LEU A 134 -3.38 0.77 3.23
CA LEU A 134 -2.92 2.01 2.63
C LEU A 134 -3.15 3.21 3.56
N ILE A 135 -4.30 3.28 4.22
CA ILE A 135 -4.59 4.30 5.24
C ILE A 135 -3.62 4.17 6.42
N TRP A 136 -3.32 2.95 6.85
CA TRP A 136 -2.31 2.72 7.88
C TRP A 136 -0.93 3.23 7.45
N GLY A 137 -0.51 2.97 6.22
CA GLY A 137 0.73 3.52 5.66
C GLY A 137 0.75 5.04 5.61
N LEU A 138 -0.37 5.66 5.23
CA LEU A 138 -0.54 7.12 5.26
C LEU A 138 -0.36 7.67 6.69
N ILE A 139 -1.03 7.09 7.68
CA ILE A 139 -0.91 7.49 9.09
C ILE A 139 0.52 7.31 9.58
N TYR A 140 1.16 6.17 9.27
CA TYR A 140 2.55 5.92 9.62
C TYR A 140 3.46 7.00 9.04
N SER A 141 3.38 7.27 7.73
CA SER A 141 4.22 8.27 7.07
C SER A 141 3.96 9.68 7.60
N LEU A 142 2.72 10.03 7.90
CA LEU A 142 2.36 11.32 8.48
C LEU A 142 2.97 11.49 9.88
N ASN A 143 2.89 10.46 10.72
CA ASN A 143 3.48 10.48 12.06
C ASN A 143 5.01 10.61 11.98
N ARG A 144 5.67 9.85 11.11
CA ARG A 144 7.13 9.97 10.89
C ARG A 144 7.53 11.35 10.38
N TRP A 145 6.76 11.93 9.46
CA TRP A 145 7.01 13.27 8.96
C TRP A 145 6.89 14.35 10.06
N ARG A 146 5.89 14.21 10.94
CA ARG A 146 5.71 15.11 12.09
C ARG A 146 6.86 14.99 13.07
N THR A 147 7.26 13.78 13.46
CA THR A 147 8.38 13.57 14.40
C THR A 147 9.67 14.18 13.88
N ASN A 148 10.03 13.94 12.61
CA ASN A 148 11.23 14.50 12.00
C ASN A 148 11.25 16.04 11.97
N ARG A 149 10.08 16.71 11.98
CA ARG A 149 10.00 18.18 12.03
C ARG A 149 10.14 18.76 13.42
N MET A 150 9.85 17.99 14.47
CA MET A 150 9.93 18.46 15.85
C MET A 150 11.34 18.33 16.43
N GLU A 151 12.21 17.56 15.78
CA GLU A 151 13.61 17.34 16.17
C GLU A 151 14.59 18.38 15.55
N HIS A 152 14.07 19.32 14.75
CA HIS A 152 14.80 20.41 14.09
C HIS A 152 14.22 21.77 14.48
#